data_AF-A0A936NJA9-F1
#
_entry.id   AF-A0A936NJA9-F1
#
_cell.length_a   1.000
_cell.length_b   1.000
_cell.length_c   1.000
_cell.angle_alpha   90.00
_cell.angle_beta   90.00
_cell.angle_gamma   90.00
#
_symmetry.space_group_name_H-M   'P 1'
#
loop_
_entity.id
_entity.type
_entity.pdbx_description
1 polymer ?
#
loop_
_entity_poly.entity_id
_entity_poly.type
_entity_poly.pdbx_seq_one_letter_code
_entity_poly.pdbx_strand_id
1 'polypeptide(L)' 'MNQQPANKLLAIVHERKCIPLEELLAYFPELTWNQVFSLVDDLSRRALICLRRRGFEYELQTLL' A
#
# COMPACT_ATOMS: atom_id res chain seq x y z
N MET A 1 1.34 19.54 -0.25
CA MET A 1 2.64 19.04 -0.77
C MET A 1 3.18 17.99 0.19
N ASN A 2 2.89 16.71 -0.03
CA ASN A 2 3.63 15.53 0.46
C ASN A 2 2.98 14.24 -0.09
N GLN A 3 2.57 14.25 -1.37
CA GLN A 3 2.00 13.07 -2.03
C GLN A 3 3.08 12.06 -2.46
N GLN A 4 4.36 12.31 -2.19
CA GLN A 4 5.45 11.45 -2.65
C GLN A 4 5.33 10.00 -2.14
N PRO A 5 5.05 9.75 -0.84
CA PRO A 5 4.93 8.39 -0.35
C PRO A 5 3.68 7.67 -0.87
N ALA A 6 2.55 8.36 -0.95
CA ALA A 6 1.30 7.82 -1.48
C ALA A 6 1.44 7.44 -2.97
N ASN A 7 2.05 8.31 -3.78
CA ASN A 7 2.27 8.07 -5.19
C ASN A 7 3.25 6.92 -5.42
N LYS A 8 4.31 6.84 -4.60
CA LYS A 8 5.26 5.72 -4.64
C LYS A 8 4.58 4.40 -4.29
N LEU A 9 3.75 4.39 -3.23
CA LEU A 9 2.99 3.20 -2.81
C LEU A 9 2.08 2.73 -3.94
N LEU A 10 1.30 3.66 -4.48
CA LEU A 10 0.39 3.39 -5.58
C LEU A 10 1.14 2.84 -6.81
N ALA A 11 2.27 3.44 -7.18
CA ALA A 11 3.09 2.96 -8.29
C ALA A 11 3.58 1.52 -8.07
N ILE A 12 4.08 1.19 -6.87
CA ILE A 12 4.52 -0.17 -6.52
C ILE A 12 3.36 -1.16 -6.65
N VAL A 13 2.19 -0.84 -6.09
CA VAL A 13 1.02 -1.73 -6.17
C VAL A 13 0.56 -1.90 -7.62
N HIS A 14 0.59 -0.83 -8.45
CA HIS A 14 0.25 -0.90 -9.87
C HIS A 14 1.21 -1.73 -10.71
N GLU A 15 2.51 -1.66 -10.41
CA GLU A 15 3.55 -2.44 -11.08
C GLU A 15 3.47 -3.92 -10.68
N ARG A 16 3.34 -4.20 -9.38
CA ARG A 16 3.32 -5.57 -8.85
C ARG A 16 1.98 -6.28 -9.03
N LYS A 17 0.87 -5.55 -9.25
CA LYS A 17 -0.54 -6.01 -9.26
C LYS A 17 -1.06 -6.56 -7.94
N CYS A 18 -0.22 -7.29 -7.23
CA CYS A 18 -0.45 -7.85 -5.90
C CYS A 18 0.89 -7.85 -5.15
N ILE A 19 0.93 -7.29 -3.94
CA ILE A 19 2.13 -7.28 -3.10
C ILE A 19 1.75 -7.53 -1.63
N PRO A 20 2.47 -8.39 -0.89
CA PRO A 20 2.30 -8.51 0.56
C PRO A 20 2.55 -7.18 1.26
N LEU A 21 1.78 -6.88 2.31
CA LEU A 21 1.94 -5.64 3.09
C LEU A 21 3.32 -5.58 3.74
N GLU A 22 3.83 -6.72 4.20
CA GLU A 22 5.15 -6.89 4.81
C GLU A 22 6.27 -6.56 3.81
N GLU A 23 6.12 -6.97 2.54
CA GLU A 23 7.06 -6.61 1.47
C GLU A 23 6.94 -5.11 1.13
N LEU A 24 5.73 -4.56 1.11
CA LEU A 24 5.53 -3.13 0.86
C LEU A 24 6.25 -2.27 1.91
N LEU A 25 6.20 -2.65 3.19
CA LEU A 25 6.84 -1.91 4.28
C LEU A 25 8.35 -1.75 4.07
N ALA A 26 9.01 -2.72 3.42
CA ALA A 26 10.44 -2.64 3.10
C ALA A 26 10.79 -1.49 2.13
N TYR A 27 9.83 -0.97 1.36
CA TYR A 27 10.02 0.17 0.46
C TYR A 27 9.91 1.54 1.15
N PHE A 28 9.53 1.58 2.42
CA PHE A 28 9.33 2.81 3.20
C PHE A 28 10.06 2.74 4.57
N PRO A 29 11.38 2.51 4.60
CA PRO A 29 12.14 2.43 5.85
C PRO A 29 12.09 3.72 6.69
N GLU A 30 11.81 4.86 6.06
CA GLU A 30 11.66 6.17 6.69
C GLU A 30 10.29 6.38 7.35
N LEU A 31 9.32 5.50 7.10
CA LEU A 31 7.97 5.62 7.64
C LEU A 31 7.72 4.61 8.76
N THR A 32 7.00 5.06 9.78
CA THR A 32 6.45 4.17 10.79
C THR A 32 5.30 3.33 10.21
N TRP A 33 5.02 2.19 10.83
CA TRP A 33 3.91 1.32 10.44
C TRP A 33 2.57 2.08 10.38
N ASN A 34 2.29 2.95 11.35
CA ASN A 34 1.06 3.76 11.39
C ASN A 34 0.97 4.74 10.22
N GLN A 35 2.11 5.31 9.78
CA GLN A 35 2.15 6.21 8.63
C GLN A 35 1.87 5.46 7.33
N VAL A 36 2.50 4.29 7.13
CA VAL A 36 2.21 3.44 5.96
C VAL A 36 0.76 2.99 5.96
N PHE A 37 0.23 2.58 7.11
CA PHE A 37 -1.17 2.17 7.23
C PHE A 37 -2.14 3.31 6.91
N SER A 38 -1.84 4.54 7.35
CA SER A 38 -2.64 5.72 7.00
C SER A 38 -2.65 5.98 5.48
N LEU A 39 -1.51 5.80 4.80
CA LEU A 39 -1.43 5.91 3.34
C LEU A 39 -2.26 4.81 2.64
N VAL A 40 -2.19 3.58 3.12
CA VAL A 40 -2.97 2.46 2.60
C VAL A 40 -4.47 2.72 2.79
N ASP A 41 -4.90 3.17 3.97
CA ASP A 41 -6.31 3.50 4.26
C ASP A 41 -6.81 4.62 3.34
N ASP A 42 -6.05 5.71 3.20
CA ASP A 42 -6.39 6.83 2.32
C ASP A 42 -6.54 6.40 0.86
N LEU A 43 -5.62 5.59 0.34
CA LEU A 43 -5.66 5.09 -1.04
C LEU A 43 -6.80 4.08 -1.25
N SER A 44 -7.09 3.26 -0.24
CA SER A 44 -8.19 2.30 -0.27
C SER A 44 -9.55 2.99 -0.27
N ARG A 45 -9.73 4.05 0.54
CA ARG A 45 -10.95 4.88 0.56
C ARG A 45 -11.22 5.60 -0.76
N ARG A 46 -10.16 5.88 -1.52
CA ARG A 46 -10.22 6.47 -2.87
C ARG A 46 -10.44 5.43 -3.97
N ALA A 47 -10.63 4.16 -3.61
CA ALA A 47 -10.78 3.04 -4.54
C ALA A 47 -9.62 2.88 -5.53
N LEU A 48 -8.40 3.26 -5.13
CA LEU A 48 -7.20 3.12 -5.97
C LEU A 48 -6.50 1.77 -5.78
N ILE A 49 -6.57 1.24 -4.55
CA ILE A 49 -6.06 -0.07 -4.17
C ILE A 49 -7.05 -0.75 -3.24
N CYS A 50 -6.87 -2.04 -2.99
CA CYS A 50 -7.58 -2.76 -1.94
C CYS A 50 -6.61 -3.59 -1.09
N LEU A 51 -6.88 -3.60 0.21
CA LEU A 51 -6.23 -4.49 1.17
C LEU A 51 -7.08 -5.76 1.30
N ARG A 52 -6.47 -6.92 1.04
CA ARG A 52 -7.10 -8.23 1.19
C ARG A 52 -6.34 -9.05 2.20
N ARG A 53 -7.07 -9.84 2.99
CA ARG A 53 -6.47 -10.81 3.90
C ARG A 53 -6.44 -12.18 3.24
N ARG A 54 -5.27 -12.81 3.20
CA ARG A 54 -5.07 -14.17 2.68
C ARG A 54 -4.43 -15.03 3.77
N GLY A 55 -5.28 -15.76 4.50
CA GLY A 55 -4.84 -16.50 5.69
C GLY A 55 -4.38 -15.56 6.80
N PHE A 56 -3.09 -15.62 7.14
CA PHE A 56 -2.47 -14.77 8.17
C PHE A 56 -1.74 -13.54 7.59
N GLU A 57 -1.68 -13.42 6.26
CA GLU A 57 -0.99 -12.33 5.57
C GLU A 57 -1.98 -11.31 5.00
N TYR A 58 -1.52 -10.08 4.81
CA TYR A 58 -2.26 -9.03 4.11
C TYR A 58 -1.60 -8.74 2.76
N GLU A 59 -2.40 -8.64 1.72
CA GLU A 59 -1.95 -8.31 0.36
C GLU A 59 -2.63 -7.02 -0.12
N LEU A 60 -1.88 -6.17 -0.80
CA LEU A 60 -2.39 -5.00 -1.50
C LEU A 60 -2.51 -5.30 -2.99
N GLN A 61 -3.67 -4.97 -3.57
CA GLN A 61 -3.97 -5.21 -4.98
C GLN A 61 -4.54 -3.95 -5.63
N THR A 62 -4.28 -3.76 -6.92
CA THR A 62 -4.94 -2.71 -7.70
C THR A 62 -6.43 -3.03 -7.86
N LEU A 63 -7.26 -2.01 -7.73
CA LEU A 63 -8.63 -2.07 -8.24
C LEU A 63 -8.56 -1.71 -9.73
N LEU A 64 -9.08 -2.60 -10.59
CA LEU A 64 -9.06 -2.47 -12.06
C LEU A 64 -9.68 -1.15 -12.53
#